data_AF-W1YGX5-F1
#
_entry.id   AF-W1YGX5-F1
#
_cell.length_a   1.000
_cell.length_b   1.000
_cell.length_c   1.000
_cell.angle_alpha   90.00
_cell.angle_beta   90.00
_cell.angle_gamma   90.00
#
_symmetry.space_group_name_H-M   'P 1'
#
loop_
_entity.id
_entity.type
_entity.pdbx_description
1 polymer ?
#
loop_
_entity_poly.entity_id
_entity_poly.type
_entity_poly.pdbx_seq_one_letter_code
_entity_poly.pdbx_strand_id
1 'polypeptide(L)'
;GMKLVREGARPISGDTGLRDVQRLAEANDFPPVDETKRGRYQHINLRDAYVDHLFGYINVKNLTPLKLVINSGNGAAGPVVDAIEARFNALGAPMELIKVHNMPDGNFPNGIPNPLLPECRDDTRNA
;
A
#
# COMPACT_ATOMS: atom_id res chain seq x y z
N GLY A 1 -5.63 11.92 -4.98
CA GLY A 1 -4.43 12.79 -4.91
C GLY A 1 -3.19 12.01 -5.32
N MET A 2 -2.03 12.64 -5.34
CA MET A 2 -0.74 12.01 -5.68
C MET A 2 0.26 12.21 -4.52
N LYS A 3 1.18 11.27 -4.35
CA LYS A 3 2.32 11.38 -3.44
C LYS A 3 3.59 11.16 -4.25
N LEU A 4 4.49 12.13 -4.25
CA LEU A 4 5.69 12.12 -5.08
C LEU A 4 6.93 11.95 -4.21
N VAL A 5 7.87 11.15 -4.70
CA VAL A 5 9.17 10.90 -4.05
C VAL A 5 10.28 10.97 -5.10
N ARG A 6 11.50 11.27 -4.66
CA ARG A 6 12.73 11.23 -5.45
C ARG A 6 13.62 10.06 -5.03
N GLU A 7 14.90 10.09 -5.39
CA GLU A 7 15.87 9.05 -5.05
C GLU A 7 15.85 8.67 -3.56
N GLY A 8 15.95 7.37 -3.27
CA GLY A 8 15.87 6.85 -1.91
C GLY A 8 14.52 7.07 -1.22
N ALA A 9 13.43 7.21 -2.00
CA ALA A 9 12.07 7.47 -1.51
C ALA A 9 11.93 8.76 -0.67
N ARG A 10 12.84 9.73 -0.86
CA ARG A 10 12.77 11.02 -0.16
C ARG A 10 11.53 11.79 -0.66
N PRO A 11 10.72 12.39 0.22
CA PRO A 11 9.55 13.16 -0.18
C PRO A 11 9.91 14.33 -1.11
N ILE A 12 9.02 14.62 -2.06
CA ILE A 12 8.98 15.90 -2.78
C ILE A 12 7.83 16.71 -2.20
N SER A 13 8.17 17.66 -1.33
CA SER A 13 7.27 18.56 -0.62
C SER A 13 7.23 19.94 -1.27
N GLY A 14 6.43 20.87 -0.73
CA GLY A 14 6.25 22.22 -1.28
C GLY A 14 7.57 22.99 -1.49
N ASP A 15 8.47 22.90 -0.53
CA ASP A 15 9.79 23.56 -0.51
C ASP A 15 10.92 22.71 -1.14
N THR A 16 10.63 21.49 -1.55
CA THR A 16 11.61 20.52 -2.10
C THR A 16 11.25 20.06 -3.52
N GLY A 17 10.42 20.85 -4.21
CA GLY A 17 10.16 20.70 -5.65
C GLY A 17 8.67 20.66 -6.04
N LEU A 18 7.74 20.39 -5.12
CA LEU A 18 6.33 20.26 -5.47
C LEU A 18 5.72 21.58 -5.96
N ARG A 19 6.16 22.73 -5.42
CA ARG A 19 5.75 24.05 -5.94
C ARG A 19 6.33 24.35 -7.32
N ASP A 20 7.48 23.78 -7.67
CA ASP A 20 8.03 23.92 -9.01
C ASP A 20 7.22 23.10 -10.02
N VAL A 21 6.86 21.86 -9.66
CA VAL A 21 5.93 21.03 -10.44
C VAL A 21 4.58 21.74 -10.62
N GLN A 22 4.04 22.32 -9.54
CA GLN A 22 2.82 23.12 -9.60
C GLN A 22 2.95 24.27 -10.59
N ARG A 23 3.98 25.12 -10.46
CA ARG A 23 4.20 26.28 -11.34
C ARG A 23 4.34 25.88 -12.81
N LEU A 24 5.05 24.78 -13.09
CA LEU A 24 5.20 24.25 -14.45
C LEU A 24 3.84 23.78 -15.01
N ALA A 25 3.06 23.06 -14.22
CA ALA A 25 1.73 22.59 -14.62
C ALA A 25 0.75 23.75 -14.83
N GLU A 26 0.80 24.79 -13.99
CA GLU A 26 -0.04 25.99 -14.11
C GLU A 26 0.33 26.85 -15.33
N ALA A 27 1.62 26.99 -15.63
CA ALA A 27 2.08 27.70 -16.82
C ALA A 27 1.69 26.94 -18.11
N ASN A 28 1.63 25.61 -18.04
CA ASN A 28 1.31 24.72 -19.16
C ASN A 28 2.17 24.97 -20.42
N ASP A 29 3.41 25.44 -20.21
CA ASP A 29 4.38 25.75 -21.27
C ASP A 29 5.41 24.62 -21.36
N PHE A 30 5.01 23.53 -22.02
CA PHE A 30 5.86 22.36 -22.23
C PHE A 30 6.41 22.37 -23.66
N PRO A 31 7.72 22.11 -23.85
CA PRO A 31 8.28 22.00 -25.20
C PRO A 31 7.66 20.81 -25.94
N PRO A 32 7.64 20.84 -27.29
CA PRO A 32 7.29 19.67 -28.08
C PRO A 32 8.09 18.44 -27.66
N VAL A 33 7.46 17.26 -27.72
CA VAL A 33 8.11 16.01 -27.35
C VAL A 33 9.30 15.74 -28.28
N ASP A 34 10.47 15.49 -27.69
CA ASP A 34 11.64 14.97 -28.40
C ASP A 34 11.50 13.44 -28.52
N GLU A 35 11.10 12.96 -29.69
CA GLU A 35 10.91 11.53 -29.97
C GLU A 35 12.18 10.70 -29.74
N THR A 36 13.38 11.30 -29.85
CA THR A 36 14.65 10.59 -29.62
C THR A 36 14.95 10.33 -28.14
N LYS A 37 14.27 11.05 -27.23
CA LYS A 37 14.43 10.94 -25.77
C LYS A 37 13.20 10.38 -25.06
N ARG A 38 12.21 9.89 -25.80
CA ARG A 38 10.96 9.42 -25.23
C ARG A 38 11.18 8.18 -24.36
N GLY A 39 10.72 8.24 -23.11
CA GLY A 39 10.73 7.09 -22.19
C GLY A 39 9.77 5.98 -22.63
N ARG A 40 9.86 4.82 -21.97
CA ARG A 40 8.96 3.68 -22.18
C ARG A 40 8.19 3.33 -20.92
N TYR A 41 7.00 2.77 -21.09
CA TYR A 41 6.19 2.21 -20.02
C TYR A 41 6.51 0.71 -19.84
N GLN A 42 6.60 0.26 -18.59
CA GLN A 42 6.75 -1.15 -18.25
C GLN A 42 5.89 -1.46 -17.03
N HIS A 43 5.24 -2.62 -17.05
CA HIS A 43 4.55 -3.15 -15.88
C HIS A 43 5.51 -4.05 -15.10
N ILE A 44 5.76 -3.70 -13.84
CA ILE A 44 6.62 -4.46 -12.93
C ILE A 44 5.80 -4.77 -11.68
N ASN A 45 5.74 -6.04 -11.27
CA ASN A 45 5.14 -6.45 -10.01
C ASN A 45 6.25 -6.74 -8.99
N LEU A 46 6.27 -5.98 -7.89
CA LEU A 46 7.27 -6.09 -6.82
C LEU A 46 6.69 -6.71 -5.54
N ARG A 47 5.51 -7.33 -5.60
CA ARG A 47 4.82 -7.85 -4.41
C ARG A 47 5.67 -8.86 -3.64
N ASP A 48 6.30 -9.80 -4.32
CA ASP A 48 7.11 -10.85 -3.68
C ASP A 48 8.33 -10.24 -2.99
N ALA A 49 9.09 -9.39 -3.70
CA ALA A 49 10.25 -8.70 -3.13
C ALA A 49 9.87 -7.82 -1.93
N TYR A 50 8.69 -7.17 -1.97
CA TYR A 50 8.17 -6.40 -0.85
C TYR A 50 7.83 -7.28 0.36
N VAL A 51 7.13 -8.41 0.15
CA VAL A 51 6.81 -9.37 1.22
C VAL A 51 8.09 -10.00 1.80
N ASP A 52 9.07 -10.33 0.96
CA ASP A 52 10.36 -10.85 1.40
C ASP A 52 11.08 -9.85 2.32
N HIS A 53 11.07 -8.57 1.95
CA HIS A 53 11.61 -7.52 2.79
C HIS A 53 10.88 -7.41 4.14
N LEU A 54 9.54 -7.51 4.14
CA LEU A 54 8.75 -7.50 5.39
C LEU A 54 9.09 -8.68 6.31
N PHE A 55 9.27 -9.87 5.75
CA PHE A 55 9.65 -11.04 6.53
C PHE A 55 11.11 -10.97 7.04
N GLY A 56 11.94 -10.11 6.46
CA GLY A 56 13.26 -9.77 7.00
C GLY A 56 13.23 -9.08 8.38
N TYR A 57 12.09 -8.51 8.79
CA TYR A 57 11.94 -7.88 10.12
C TYR A 57 11.69 -8.89 11.26
N ILE A 58 11.31 -10.14 10.95
CA ILE A 58 10.90 -11.11 11.97
C ILE A 58 11.59 -12.46 11.77
N ASN A 59 11.76 -13.20 12.87
CA ASN A 59 12.07 -14.62 12.79
C ASN A 59 10.77 -15.42 12.95
N VAL A 60 10.28 -16.01 11.86
CA VAL A 60 9.03 -16.79 11.84
C VAL A 60 9.02 -17.94 12.84
N LYS A 61 10.20 -18.51 13.17
CA LYS A 61 10.32 -19.58 14.17
C LYS A 61 9.98 -19.14 15.60
N ASN A 62 9.99 -17.83 15.87
CA ASN A 62 9.64 -17.28 17.17
C ASN A 62 8.12 -17.03 17.30
N LEU A 63 7.34 -17.21 16.24
CA LEU A 63 5.90 -17.00 16.29
C LEU A 63 5.21 -18.16 17.00
N THR A 64 4.39 -17.83 18.00
CA THR A 64 3.46 -18.75 18.65
C THR A 64 2.11 -18.71 17.96
N PRO A 65 1.23 -19.71 18.13
CA PRO A 65 -0.12 -19.64 17.59
C PRO A 65 -0.84 -18.34 17.98
N LEU A 66 -1.22 -17.54 16.98
CA LEU A 66 -1.91 -16.26 17.15
C LEU A 66 -3.06 -16.17 16.15
N LYS A 67 -4.16 -15.60 16.62
CA LYS A 67 -5.33 -15.24 15.81
C LYS A 67 -5.37 -13.72 15.69
N LEU A 68 -5.28 -13.20 14.47
CA LEU A 68 -5.13 -11.78 14.19
C LEU A 68 -6.31 -11.30 13.35
N VAL A 69 -7.07 -10.34 13.87
CA VAL A 69 -8.07 -9.61 13.07
C VAL A 69 -7.36 -8.56 12.22
N ILE A 70 -7.61 -8.57 10.91
CA ILE A 70 -7.08 -7.59 9.97
C ILE A 70 -8.24 -7.00 9.18
N ASN A 71 -8.53 -5.72 9.42
CA ASN A 71 -9.54 -4.97 8.69
C ASN A 71 -8.87 -4.07 7.63
N SER A 72 -9.05 -4.42 6.35
CA SER A 72 -8.50 -3.63 5.24
C SER A 72 -9.42 -2.49 4.79
N GLY A 73 -10.64 -2.40 5.33
CA GLY A 73 -11.61 -1.33 5.08
C GLY A 73 -11.96 -1.13 3.59
N ASN A 74 -11.97 -2.22 2.81
CA ASN A 74 -12.08 -2.23 1.34
C ASN A 74 -11.01 -1.39 0.61
N GLY A 75 -9.96 -1.00 1.32
CA GLY A 75 -8.83 -0.26 0.78
C GLY A 75 -7.80 -1.17 0.11
N ALA A 76 -6.62 -0.60 -0.14
CA ALA A 76 -5.56 -1.27 -0.89
C ALA A 76 -4.74 -2.29 -0.09
N ALA A 77 -4.98 -2.45 1.22
CA ALA A 77 -4.20 -3.33 2.09
C ALA A 77 -4.46 -4.82 1.82
N GLY A 78 -5.69 -5.20 1.46
CA GLY A 78 -6.12 -6.60 1.42
C GLY A 78 -5.25 -7.53 0.56
N PRO A 79 -4.88 -7.16 -0.68
CA PRO A 79 -3.99 -7.98 -1.48
C PRO A 79 -2.62 -8.23 -0.83
N VAL A 80 -2.11 -7.27 -0.02
CA VAL A 80 -0.85 -7.44 0.70
C VAL A 80 -1.04 -8.39 1.87
N VAL A 81 -2.17 -8.29 2.57
CA VAL A 81 -2.56 -9.22 3.65
C VAL A 81 -2.64 -10.65 3.12
N ASP A 82 -3.27 -10.87 1.97
CA ASP A 82 -3.36 -12.19 1.34
C ASP A 82 -1.97 -12.75 0.98
N ALA A 83 -1.06 -11.90 0.49
CA ALA A 83 0.31 -12.31 0.18
C ALA A 83 1.11 -12.66 1.45
N ILE A 84 0.90 -11.93 2.55
CA ILE A 84 1.51 -12.21 3.85
C ILE A 84 0.97 -13.53 4.43
N GLU A 85 -0.35 -13.75 4.36
CA GLU A 85 -1.01 -15.00 4.77
C GLU A 85 -0.45 -16.20 4.01
N ALA A 86 -0.34 -16.08 2.68
CA ALA A 86 0.26 -17.12 1.84
C ALA A 86 1.72 -17.41 2.25
N ARG A 87 2.51 -16.37 2.59
CA ARG A 87 3.89 -16.54 3.05
C ARG A 87 3.95 -17.22 4.42
N PHE A 88 3.07 -16.88 5.36
CA PHE A 88 2.97 -17.58 6.64
C PHE A 88 2.66 -19.06 6.44
N ASN A 89 1.67 -19.38 5.60
CA ASN A 89 1.29 -20.76 5.28
C ASN A 89 2.46 -21.53 4.63
N ALA A 90 3.15 -20.93 3.67
CA ALA A 90 4.30 -21.55 3.00
C ALA A 90 5.47 -21.84 3.95
N LEU A 91 5.61 -21.06 5.03
CA LEU A 91 6.64 -21.24 6.06
C LEU A 91 6.18 -22.09 7.25
N GLY A 92 4.94 -22.58 7.24
CA GLY A 92 4.36 -23.32 8.36
C GLY A 92 4.21 -22.50 9.63
N ALA A 93 4.08 -21.17 9.51
CA ALA A 93 3.88 -20.29 10.65
C ALA A 93 2.46 -20.50 11.23
N PRO A 94 2.29 -20.57 12.56
CA PRO A 94 1.00 -20.88 13.17
C PRO A 94 0.09 -19.64 13.27
N MET A 95 -0.09 -18.89 12.19
CA MET A 95 -0.92 -17.68 12.17
C MET A 95 -2.31 -17.98 11.61
N GLU A 96 -3.36 -17.53 12.30
CA GLU A 96 -4.72 -17.49 11.78
C GLU A 96 -5.13 -16.03 11.57
N LEU A 97 -5.50 -15.66 10.34
CA LEU A 97 -5.96 -14.30 10.04
C LEU A 97 -7.48 -14.27 9.88
N ILE A 98 -8.14 -13.42 10.67
CA ILE A 98 -9.56 -13.08 10.49
C ILE A 98 -9.60 -11.80 9.64
N LYS A 99 -9.96 -11.95 8.37
CA LYS A 99 -9.94 -10.86 7.39
C LYS A 99 -11.30 -10.17 7.31
N VAL A 100 -11.36 -8.90 7.70
CA VAL A 100 -12.54 -8.03 7.65
C VAL A 100 -12.40 -7.05 6.50
N HIS A 101 -13.47 -6.88 5.70
CA HIS A 101 -13.52 -5.94 4.57
C HIS A 101 -12.29 -6.01 3.65
N ASN A 102 -11.83 -7.23 3.38
CA ASN A 102 -10.52 -7.45 2.76
C ASN A 102 -10.50 -7.20 1.25
N MET A 103 -11.62 -7.43 0.57
CA MET A 103 -11.72 -7.22 -0.87
C MET A 103 -11.67 -5.72 -1.20
N PRO A 104 -10.72 -5.26 -2.02
CA PRO A 104 -10.68 -3.86 -2.45
C PRO A 104 -11.95 -3.48 -3.22
N ASP A 105 -12.60 -2.40 -2.82
CA ASP A 105 -13.76 -1.86 -3.50
C ASP A 105 -13.76 -0.33 -3.38
N GLY A 106 -13.58 0.35 -4.52
CA GLY A 106 -13.54 1.81 -4.59
C GLY A 106 -14.88 2.51 -4.32
N ASN A 107 -15.98 1.75 -4.27
CA ASN A 107 -17.28 2.27 -3.83
C ASN A 107 -17.40 2.31 -2.30
N PHE A 108 -16.46 1.68 -1.57
CA PHE A 108 -16.40 1.66 -0.11
C PHE A 108 -17.74 1.27 0.55
N PRO A 109 -18.25 0.05 0.31
CA PRO A 109 -19.57 -0.37 0.81
C PRO A 109 -19.69 -0.37 2.34
N ASN A 110 -18.55 -0.41 3.05
CA ASN A 110 -18.47 -0.35 4.51
C ASN A 110 -17.94 1.01 5.02
N GLY A 111 -18.02 2.06 4.20
CA GLY A 111 -17.52 3.40 4.51
C GLY A 111 -16.06 3.62 4.10
N ILE A 112 -15.68 4.89 3.96
CA ILE A 112 -14.31 5.28 3.60
C ILE A 112 -13.36 4.78 4.70
N PRO A 113 -12.25 4.09 4.38
CA PRO A 113 -11.36 3.50 5.35
C PRO A 113 -10.71 4.56 6.24
N ASN A 114 -11.26 4.74 7.44
CA ASN A 114 -10.73 5.62 8.46
C ASN A 114 -10.91 5.00 9.85
N PRO A 115 -9.95 4.18 10.32
CA PRO A 115 -10.04 3.49 11.62
C PRO A 115 -10.10 4.43 12.84
N LEU A 116 -9.90 5.73 12.66
CA LEU A 116 -10.05 6.73 13.73
C LEU A 116 -11.51 7.06 14.03
N LEU A 117 -12.42 6.79 13.09
CA LEU A 117 -13.85 7.01 13.27
C LEU A 117 -14.44 5.89 14.14
N PRO A 118 -15.27 6.20 15.16
CA PRO A 118 -15.88 5.20 16.03
C PRO A 118 -16.61 4.08 15.26
N GLU A 119 -17.35 4.42 14.21
CA GLU A 119 -18.10 3.49 13.37
C GLU A 119 -17.19 2.50 12.62
N CYS A 120 -16.05 2.95 12.08
CA CYS A 120 -15.10 2.06 11.42
C CYS A 120 -14.31 1.19 12.41
N ARG A 121 -14.14 1.68 13.65
CA ARG A 121 -13.44 0.94 14.72
C ARG A 121 -14.24 -0.26 15.20
N ASP A 122 -15.57 -0.12 15.27
CA ASP A 122 -16.46 -1.14 15.81
C ASP A 122 -16.43 -2.44 15.00
N ASP A 123 -16.30 -2.35 13.67
CA ASP A 123 -16.13 -3.51 12.78
C ASP A 123 -14.90 -4.35 13.14
N THR A 124 -13.81 -3.70 13.55
CA THR A 124 -12.59 -4.40 13.97
C THR A 124 -12.72 -4.94 15.38
N ARG A 125 -13.38 -4.21 16.28
CA ARG A 125 -13.57 -4.59 17.69
C ARG A 125 -14.47 -5.84 17.84
N ASN A 126 -15.49 -5.95 16.99
CA ASN A 126 -16.54 -6.98 17.13
C ASN A 126 -16.30 -8.23 16.26
N ALA A 127 -15.16 -8.31 15.57
CA ALA A 127 -14.80 -9.41 14.66
C ALA A 127 -14.21 -10.64 15.35
#